data_AF-A0A1C5NJQ2-F1
#
_entry.id   AF-A0A1C5NJQ2-F1
#
_cell.length_a   1.000
_cell.length_b   1.000
_cell.length_c   1.000
_cell.angle_alpha   90.00
_cell.angle_beta   90.00
_cell.angle_gamma   90.00
#
_symmetry.space_group_name_H-M   'P 1'
#
loop_
_entity.id
_entity.type
_entity.pdbx_description
1 polymer ?
#
loop_
_entity_poly.entity_id
_entity_poly.type
_entity_poly.pdbx_seq_one_letter_code
_entity_poly.pdbx_strand_id
1 'polypeptide(L)'
;MKKTWRNICFLLLAVLILAGYPQITHAAVSEAYGDYTVYNVTEYGADPTGAQACDFAISSALRAARKNSGKKLLYFPAGSYTVHGTVKLASRMVLAADEQTVVTGTGSKLINLTGASGAVIDGGTWRGRAGSTVISGNSGSDIRLLNMNVESGLNGIKLRATTAYLENVTISKSTSIGMGLSGQCQVTAKGCKILNNGSGYPKQGLGHGVGVYEKSVFNISDSQLNGNRECGISVKNGTAFVTNCKLYNNGRHGLGTALVCNVTMTNCDIYKNGLKDKHDGVILVGGSKGTFTNCKFRANAATGLLVNDSNTRAVIKKCIFKNNKAHNIYSENLKSGKVSLVIDSCSFYKCKTSDSVRIHVNKKSAYSLKIKGKNKYYKVKPKYTFWIKNKLTYKK
;
A
#
# COMPACT_ATOMS: atom_id res chain seq x y z
N MET A 1 42.08 38.85 -14.00
CA MET A 1 41.57 39.10 -12.62
C MET A 1 40.05 38.99 -12.64
N LYS A 2 39.49 38.10 -11.79
CA LYS A 2 38.22 38.16 -11.02
C LYS A 2 36.99 38.85 -11.66
N LYS A 3 35.73 38.37 -11.59
CA LYS A 3 35.06 37.32 -10.81
C LYS A 3 33.60 37.22 -11.30
N THR A 4 33.09 35.99 -11.48
CA THR A 4 31.75 35.45 -11.13
C THR A 4 30.46 36.22 -11.46
N TRP A 5 29.46 35.51 -11.99
CA TRP A 5 28.05 35.39 -11.51
C TRP A 5 27.41 34.18 -12.22
N ARG A 6 27.51 32.98 -11.64
CA ARG A 6 26.45 32.25 -10.88
C ARG A 6 25.15 31.96 -11.65
N ASN A 7 25.12 30.77 -12.24
CA ASN A 7 24.05 29.76 -12.23
C ASN A 7 22.64 30.23 -11.82
N ILE A 8 21.76 30.41 -12.81
CA ILE A 8 20.31 30.47 -12.61
C ILE A 8 19.82 29.03 -12.45
N CYS A 9 19.66 28.60 -11.20
CA CYS A 9 18.93 27.40 -10.83
C CYS A 9 17.43 27.64 -11.04
N PHE A 10 16.84 27.00 -12.06
CA PHE A 10 15.40 26.83 -12.15
C PHE A 10 14.90 25.92 -11.01
N LEU A 11 14.58 26.54 -9.88
CA LEU A 11 13.72 25.98 -8.84
C LEU A 11 12.26 26.08 -9.33
N LEU A 12 11.81 25.04 -10.03
CA LEU A 12 10.37 24.81 -10.22
C LEU A 12 9.78 24.43 -8.86
N LEU A 13 9.20 25.43 -8.20
CA LEU A 13 8.36 25.28 -7.03
C LEU A 13 7.16 24.40 -7.44
N ALA A 14 7.21 23.12 -7.09
CA ALA A 14 6.04 22.27 -7.16
C ALA A 14 5.09 22.76 -6.06
N VAL A 15 4.13 23.60 -6.42
CA VAL A 15 2.95 23.88 -5.59
C VAL A 15 2.16 22.58 -5.52
N LEU A 16 2.49 21.76 -4.52
CA LEU A 16 1.60 20.71 -4.03
C LEU A 16 0.41 21.44 -3.45
N ILE A 17 -0.70 21.48 -4.20
CA ILE A 17 -2.01 21.68 -3.61
C ILE A 17 -2.25 20.44 -2.74
N LEU A 18 -1.79 20.50 -1.49
CA LEU A 18 -2.37 19.75 -0.40
C LEU A 18 -3.75 20.37 -0.22
N ALA A 19 -4.73 19.90 -0.99
CA ALA A 19 -6.11 20.02 -0.54
C ALA A 19 -6.16 19.25 0.77
N GLY A 20 -6.09 19.97 1.89
CA GLY A 20 -6.40 19.40 3.19
C GLY A 20 -7.81 18.85 3.09
N TYR A 21 -7.95 17.54 3.27
CA TYR A 21 -9.27 16.93 3.38
C TYR A 21 -9.96 17.51 4.63
N PRO A 22 -11.27 17.80 4.57
CA PRO A 22 -12.00 18.34 5.72
C PRO A 22 -11.80 17.41 6.93
N GLN A 23 -11.38 18.01 8.05
CA GLN A 23 -11.09 17.31 9.30
C GLN A 23 -12.41 17.01 10.04
N ILE A 24 -12.53 15.84 10.65
CA ILE A 24 -13.70 15.49 11.47
C ILE A 24 -13.45 15.95 12.91
N THR A 25 -14.14 17.01 13.30
CA THR A 25 -14.26 17.50 14.68
C THR A 25 -15.57 17.00 15.31
N HIS A 26 -15.77 17.19 16.63
CA HIS A 26 -17.04 16.89 17.32
C HIS A 26 -18.27 17.47 16.59
N ALA A 27 -18.16 18.71 16.08
CA ALA A 27 -19.21 19.35 15.28
C ALA A 27 -19.46 18.64 13.92
N ALA A 28 -18.42 18.11 13.29
CA ALA A 28 -18.54 17.35 12.04
C ALA A 28 -19.19 15.96 12.24
N VAL A 29 -19.03 15.35 13.42
CA VAL A 29 -19.72 14.09 13.76
C VAL A 29 -21.22 14.33 13.95
N SER A 30 -21.64 15.42 14.60
CA SER A 30 -23.06 15.75 14.75
C SER A 30 -23.73 16.10 13.41
N GLU A 31 -23.00 16.73 12.48
CA GLU A 31 -23.50 17.01 11.14
C GLU A 31 -23.58 15.74 10.26
N ALA A 32 -22.58 14.86 10.32
CA ALA A 32 -22.53 13.65 9.50
C ALA A 32 -23.52 12.56 9.96
N TYR A 33 -23.84 12.52 11.26
CA TYR A 33 -24.63 11.46 11.88
C TYR A 33 -25.81 11.99 12.72
N GLY A 34 -26.32 13.19 12.41
CA GLY A 34 -27.39 13.84 13.19
C GLY A 34 -28.71 13.04 13.30
N ASP A 35 -28.94 12.07 12.41
CA ASP A 35 -30.11 11.18 12.44
C ASP A 35 -29.83 9.80 13.09
N TYR A 36 -28.66 9.63 13.72
CA TYR A 36 -28.30 8.42 14.44
C TYR A 36 -28.64 8.56 15.93
N THR A 37 -29.12 7.46 16.54
CA THR A 37 -29.13 7.37 17.99
C THR A 37 -27.69 7.21 18.49
N VAL A 38 -27.25 8.17 19.31
CA VAL A 38 -25.89 8.24 19.84
C VAL A 38 -25.77 7.43 21.13
N TYR A 39 -24.74 6.61 21.20
CA TYR A 39 -24.31 5.86 22.38
C TYR A 39 -22.91 6.34 22.75
N ASN A 40 -22.83 7.46 23.45
CA ASN A 40 -21.59 8.08 23.88
C ASN A 40 -20.94 7.27 25.00
N VAL A 41 -19.73 6.74 24.78
CA VAL A 41 -19.09 5.83 25.74
C VAL A 41 -18.88 6.44 27.13
N THR A 42 -18.74 7.77 27.24
CA THR A 42 -18.56 8.46 28.53
C THR A 42 -19.83 8.48 29.38
N GLU A 43 -21.00 8.52 28.76
CA GLU A 43 -22.31 8.39 29.44
C GLU A 43 -22.51 6.97 30.01
N TYR A 44 -21.76 5.99 29.50
CA TYR A 44 -21.71 4.62 30.03
C TYR A 44 -20.53 4.40 30.98
N GLY A 45 -19.81 5.45 31.37
CA GLY A 45 -18.71 5.42 32.35
C GLY A 45 -17.33 5.12 31.78
N ALA A 46 -17.10 5.31 30.48
CA ALA A 46 -15.76 5.20 29.91
C ALA A 46 -14.88 6.36 30.40
N ASP A 47 -13.67 6.05 30.88
CA ASP A 47 -12.69 7.03 31.34
C ASP A 47 -11.91 7.64 30.15
N PRO A 48 -12.11 8.93 29.82
CA PRO A 48 -11.44 9.59 28.71
C PRO A 48 -10.00 10.03 29.05
N THR A 49 -9.51 9.78 30.27
CA THR A 49 -8.11 10.03 30.64
C THR A 49 -7.21 8.83 30.28
N GLY A 50 -7.80 7.65 30.14
CA GLY A 50 -7.12 6.39 29.83
C GLY A 50 -6.49 5.73 31.05
N ALA A 51 -6.71 6.26 32.26
CA ALA A 51 -6.20 5.71 33.51
C ALA A 51 -6.90 4.39 33.88
N GLN A 52 -8.18 4.26 33.54
CA GLN A 52 -9.00 3.08 33.82
C GLN A 52 -9.43 2.36 32.54
N ALA A 53 -9.68 1.05 32.69
CA ALA A 53 -10.18 0.22 31.61
C ALA A 53 -11.62 0.58 31.24
N CYS A 54 -11.87 0.79 29.94
CA CYS A 54 -13.16 1.21 29.41
C CYS A 54 -14.05 0.06 28.94
N ASP A 55 -13.62 -1.20 29.13
CA ASP A 55 -14.29 -2.40 28.63
C ASP A 55 -15.76 -2.50 29.02
N PHE A 56 -16.07 -2.26 30.31
CA PHE A 56 -17.44 -2.34 30.80
C PHE A 56 -18.33 -1.30 30.13
N ALA A 57 -17.90 -0.03 30.12
CA ALA A 57 -18.62 1.07 29.52
C ALA A 57 -18.89 0.85 28.03
N ILE A 58 -17.86 0.49 27.26
CA ILE A 58 -17.98 0.20 25.83
C ILE A 58 -18.92 -0.99 25.59
N SER A 59 -18.81 -2.05 26.38
CA SER A 59 -19.69 -3.21 26.25
C SER A 59 -21.17 -2.87 26.56
N SER A 60 -21.40 -1.99 27.55
CA SER A 60 -22.74 -1.51 27.92
C SER A 60 -23.35 -0.63 26.84
N ALA A 61 -22.59 0.32 26.29
CA ALA A 61 -23.00 1.15 25.15
C ALA A 61 -23.35 0.29 23.93
N LEU A 62 -22.51 -0.69 23.59
CA LEU A 62 -22.76 -1.64 22.50
C LEU A 62 -24.01 -2.51 22.74
N ARG A 63 -24.25 -2.96 23.97
CA ARG A 63 -25.47 -3.71 24.32
C ARG A 63 -26.72 -2.85 24.15
N ALA A 64 -26.68 -1.60 24.61
CA ALA A 64 -27.78 -0.66 24.43
C ALA A 64 -28.04 -0.37 22.94
N ALA A 65 -26.98 -0.13 22.16
CA ALA A 65 -27.08 0.09 20.72
C ALA A 65 -27.70 -1.09 19.98
N ARG A 66 -27.34 -2.33 20.35
CA ARG A 66 -27.88 -3.52 19.67
C ARG A 66 -29.39 -3.72 19.87
N LYS A 67 -29.98 -3.15 20.92
CA LYS A 67 -31.44 -3.18 21.16
C LYS A 67 -32.20 -2.23 20.23
N ASN A 68 -31.53 -1.23 19.66
CA ASN A 68 -32.13 -0.29 18.73
C ASN A 68 -32.10 -0.86 17.31
N SER A 69 -33.22 -0.88 16.60
CA SER A 69 -33.33 -1.35 15.21
C SER A 69 -32.96 -0.28 14.17
N GLY A 70 -32.93 0.99 14.56
CA GLY A 70 -32.62 2.14 13.72
C GLY A 70 -31.12 2.37 13.50
N LYS A 71 -30.77 3.61 13.12
CA LYS A 71 -29.39 4.06 12.91
C LYS A 71 -28.69 4.27 14.26
N LYS A 72 -27.50 3.67 14.43
CA LYS A 72 -26.83 3.54 15.73
C LYS A 72 -25.38 3.94 15.62
N LEU A 73 -24.98 4.88 16.48
CA LEU A 73 -23.64 5.43 16.55
C LEU A 73 -23.04 5.12 17.92
N LEU A 74 -21.98 4.31 17.97
CA LEU A 74 -21.09 4.27 19.14
C LEU A 74 -20.13 5.46 19.02
N TYR A 75 -20.17 6.37 19.98
CA TYR A 75 -19.39 7.60 19.90
C TYR A 75 -18.31 7.66 20.97
N PHE A 76 -17.08 7.98 20.55
CA PHE A 76 -15.95 8.28 21.43
C PHE A 76 -15.61 9.78 21.35
N PRO A 77 -15.89 10.56 22.40
CA PRO A 77 -15.39 11.92 22.52
C PRO A 77 -13.86 11.99 22.53
N ALA A 78 -13.33 13.20 22.38
CA ALA A 78 -11.90 13.48 22.58
C ALA A 78 -11.42 12.93 23.94
N GLY A 79 -10.31 12.19 23.91
CA GLY A 79 -9.78 11.53 25.09
C GLY A 79 -8.87 10.35 24.76
N SER A 80 -8.23 9.82 25.80
CA SER A 80 -7.48 8.57 25.75
C SER A 80 -8.29 7.47 26.41
N TYR A 81 -8.42 6.32 25.79
CA TYR A 81 -9.23 5.21 26.30
C TYR A 81 -8.42 3.91 26.29
N THR A 82 -8.39 3.21 27.41
CA THR A 82 -7.71 1.90 27.53
C THR A 82 -8.73 0.78 27.38
N VAL A 83 -8.47 -0.18 26.48
CA VAL A 83 -9.36 -1.31 26.20
C VAL A 83 -8.58 -2.63 26.29
N HIS A 84 -8.97 -3.51 27.20
CA HIS A 84 -8.33 -4.81 27.37
C HIS A 84 -8.90 -5.89 26.45
N GLY A 85 -10.20 -5.85 26.22
CA GLY A 85 -10.96 -6.74 25.36
C GLY A 85 -11.02 -6.26 23.92
N THR A 86 -12.16 -6.49 23.28
CA THR A 86 -12.37 -6.21 21.85
C THR A 86 -13.66 -5.43 21.64
N VAL A 87 -13.57 -4.33 20.90
CA VAL A 87 -14.72 -3.59 20.39
C VAL A 87 -15.31 -4.34 19.20
N LYS A 88 -16.41 -5.07 19.41
CA LYS A 88 -17.08 -5.85 18.36
C LYS A 88 -18.27 -5.08 17.81
N LEU A 89 -18.16 -4.58 16.58
CA LEU A 89 -19.26 -3.91 15.89
C LEU A 89 -20.23 -4.93 15.28
N ALA A 90 -21.51 -4.55 15.26
CA ALA A 90 -22.54 -5.27 14.52
C ALA A 90 -22.68 -4.69 13.11
N SER A 91 -23.43 -5.37 12.25
CA SER A 91 -23.79 -4.85 10.92
C SER A 91 -24.51 -3.51 11.02
N ARG A 92 -24.27 -2.63 10.04
CA ARG A 92 -24.89 -1.30 9.89
C ARG A 92 -24.75 -0.40 11.13
N MET A 93 -23.68 -0.60 11.89
CA MET A 93 -23.32 0.23 13.04
C MET A 93 -22.20 1.19 12.66
N VAL A 94 -22.30 2.43 13.13
CA VAL A 94 -21.22 3.41 13.03
C VAL A 94 -20.48 3.44 14.36
N LEU A 95 -19.16 3.48 14.29
CA LEU A 95 -18.28 3.91 15.37
C LEU A 95 -17.63 5.21 14.90
N ALA A 96 -17.93 6.34 15.56
CA ALA A 96 -17.22 7.59 15.30
C ALA A 96 -16.39 8.01 16.53
N ALA A 97 -15.24 8.61 16.26
CA ALA A 97 -14.36 9.13 17.28
C ALA A 97 -13.83 10.51 16.86
N ASP A 98 -13.68 11.41 17.83
CA ASP A 98 -13.05 12.71 17.56
C ASP A 98 -11.61 12.53 17.07
N GLU A 99 -11.08 13.52 16.34
CA GLU A 99 -9.71 13.50 15.84
C GLU A 99 -8.66 13.27 16.96
N GLN A 100 -8.89 13.89 18.12
CA GLN A 100 -8.02 13.79 19.29
C GLN A 100 -8.21 12.49 20.09
N THR A 101 -9.20 11.66 19.73
CA THR A 101 -9.46 10.40 20.41
C THR A 101 -8.36 9.40 20.12
N VAL A 102 -7.86 8.77 21.18
CA VAL A 102 -6.88 7.70 21.12
C VAL A 102 -7.39 6.49 21.90
N VAL A 103 -7.65 5.39 21.21
CA VAL A 103 -8.05 4.13 21.84
C VAL A 103 -6.88 3.15 21.82
N THR A 104 -6.38 2.78 22.99
CA THR A 104 -5.25 1.86 23.16
C THR A 104 -5.73 0.48 23.59
N GLY A 105 -5.54 -0.50 22.71
CA GLY A 105 -5.87 -1.90 22.93
C GLY A 105 -4.71 -2.71 23.50
N THR A 106 -4.94 -3.42 24.61
CA THR A 106 -3.95 -4.35 25.20
C THR A 106 -4.26 -5.82 24.89
N GLY A 107 -5.42 -6.11 24.31
CA GLY A 107 -5.85 -7.44 23.90
C GLY A 107 -5.18 -7.97 22.63
N SER A 108 -5.65 -9.12 22.15
CA SER A 108 -5.18 -9.73 20.89
C SER A 108 -5.76 -9.06 19.65
N LYS A 109 -6.95 -8.45 19.78
CA LYS A 109 -7.62 -7.65 18.74
C LYS A 109 -8.30 -6.44 19.39
N LEU A 110 -8.11 -5.25 18.85
CA LEU A 110 -8.78 -4.06 19.36
C LEU A 110 -10.21 -3.94 18.79
N ILE A 111 -10.35 -3.94 17.46
CA ILE A 111 -11.65 -3.90 16.77
C ILE A 111 -11.89 -5.20 16.00
N ASN A 112 -13.11 -5.74 16.12
CA ASN A 112 -13.56 -6.92 15.38
C ASN A 112 -14.81 -6.63 14.54
N LEU A 113 -14.68 -6.82 13.23
CA LEU A 113 -15.66 -6.60 12.19
C LEU A 113 -16.13 -7.91 11.53
N THR A 114 -15.99 -9.05 12.21
CA THR A 114 -16.43 -10.35 11.69
C THR A 114 -17.94 -10.33 11.47
N GLY A 115 -18.37 -10.50 10.21
CA GLY A 115 -19.77 -10.45 9.79
C GLY A 115 -20.43 -9.07 9.88
N ALA A 116 -19.68 -8.01 10.19
CA ALA A 116 -20.21 -6.67 10.44
C ALA A 116 -20.49 -5.91 9.12
N SER A 117 -21.45 -6.38 8.34
CA SER A 117 -21.72 -5.81 7.01
C SER A 117 -22.33 -4.40 7.12
N GLY A 118 -21.84 -3.45 6.32
CA GLY A 118 -22.24 -2.04 6.38
C GLY A 118 -21.72 -1.30 7.61
N ALA A 119 -20.75 -1.86 8.36
CA ALA A 119 -20.16 -1.18 9.50
C ALA A 119 -19.23 -0.05 9.05
N VAL A 120 -19.28 1.07 9.76
CA VAL A 120 -18.44 2.25 9.51
C VAL A 120 -17.60 2.53 10.75
N ILE A 121 -16.32 2.82 10.55
CA ILE A 121 -15.44 3.41 11.55
C ILE A 121 -14.94 4.72 10.99
N ASP A 122 -15.18 5.82 11.70
CA ASP A 122 -14.79 7.15 11.27
C ASP A 122 -14.02 7.89 12.37
N GLY A 123 -12.82 8.34 12.06
CA GLY A 123 -12.00 9.12 12.99
C GLY A 123 -11.25 8.31 14.05
N GLY A 124 -10.57 9.07 14.91
CA GLY A 124 -9.76 8.59 16.01
C GLY A 124 -8.46 7.88 15.61
N THR A 125 -7.65 7.62 16.63
CA THR A 125 -6.42 6.83 16.55
C THR A 125 -6.59 5.53 17.31
N TRP A 126 -6.45 4.42 16.59
CA TRP A 126 -6.62 3.07 17.10
C TRP A 126 -5.25 2.42 17.23
N ARG A 127 -4.80 2.28 18.47
CA ARG A 127 -3.46 1.81 18.80
C ARG A 127 -3.52 0.41 19.38
N GLY A 128 -2.88 -0.54 18.70
CA GLY A 128 -2.63 -1.85 19.27
C GLY A 128 -1.30 -1.91 20.02
N ARG A 129 -0.85 -3.13 20.26
CA ARG A 129 0.50 -3.45 20.74
C ARG A 129 1.16 -4.55 19.90
N ALA A 130 2.45 -4.75 20.12
CA ALA A 130 3.16 -5.91 19.59
C ALA A 130 2.41 -7.21 19.96
N GLY A 131 2.13 -8.04 18.95
CA GLY A 131 1.34 -9.28 19.07
C GLY A 131 -0.16 -9.14 18.73
N SER A 132 -0.71 -7.93 18.71
CA SER A 132 -2.15 -7.70 18.47
C SER A 132 -2.48 -7.41 17.00
N THR A 133 -3.72 -7.61 16.60
CA THR A 133 -4.25 -7.05 15.34
C THR A 133 -5.15 -5.87 15.68
N VAL A 134 -4.86 -4.67 15.17
CA VAL A 134 -5.67 -3.51 15.56
C VAL A 134 -7.10 -3.65 15.05
N ILE A 135 -7.27 -3.90 13.75
CA ILE A 135 -8.58 -4.11 13.12
C ILE A 135 -8.58 -5.47 12.43
N SER A 136 -9.55 -6.31 12.79
CA SER A 136 -9.75 -7.62 12.17
C SER A 136 -11.17 -7.75 11.61
N GLY A 137 -11.29 -8.23 10.37
CA GLY A 137 -12.56 -8.54 9.72
C GLY A 137 -12.54 -9.89 9.01
N ASN A 138 -13.68 -10.58 9.03
CA ASN A 138 -13.88 -11.83 8.31
C ASN A 138 -15.34 -11.90 7.82
N SER A 139 -15.55 -12.19 6.54
CA SER A 139 -16.89 -12.33 5.93
C SER A 139 -17.81 -11.11 6.11
N GLY A 140 -17.23 -9.90 6.14
CA GLY A 140 -17.99 -8.65 6.20
C GLY A 140 -18.10 -8.00 4.83
N SER A 141 -19.24 -7.38 4.52
CA SER A 141 -19.44 -6.68 3.24
C SER A 141 -19.68 -5.20 3.48
N ASP A 142 -19.18 -4.34 2.60
CA ASP A 142 -19.37 -2.89 2.66
C ASP A 142 -18.88 -2.27 3.99
N ILE A 143 -17.71 -2.70 4.45
CA ILE A 143 -17.05 -2.09 5.61
C ILE A 143 -16.39 -0.78 5.19
N ARG A 144 -16.59 0.30 5.94
CA ARG A 144 -15.98 1.60 5.66
C ARG A 144 -15.08 2.04 6.80
N LEU A 145 -13.84 2.41 6.47
CA LEU A 145 -12.85 2.92 7.41
C LEU A 145 -12.42 4.31 6.92
N LEU A 146 -12.70 5.34 7.70
CA LEU A 146 -12.67 6.72 7.24
C LEU A 146 -11.85 7.56 8.23
N ASN A 147 -11.01 8.47 7.71
CA ASN A 147 -10.37 9.56 8.46
C ASN A 147 -9.66 9.16 9.76
N MET A 148 -9.09 7.96 9.79
CA MET A 148 -8.61 7.34 11.03
C MET A 148 -7.13 6.95 10.94
N ASN A 149 -6.52 6.81 12.12
CA ASN A 149 -5.18 6.27 12.26
C ASN A 149 -5.23 4.87 12.89
N VAL A 150 -4.41 3.96 12.35
CA VAL A 150 -4.23 2.60 12.85
C VAL A 150 -2.74 2.40 13.09
N GLU A 151 -2.32 2.17 14.34
CA GLU A 151 -0.90 2.04 14.66
C GLU A 151 -0.53 0.94 15.68
N SER A 152 0.74 0.55 15.64
CA SER A 152 1.44 -0.23 16.69
C SER A 152 0.95 -1.66 16.96
N GLY A 153 0.10 -2.24 16.09
CA GLY A 153 -0.23 -3.67 16.15
C GLY A 153 0.91 -4.58 15.69
N LEU A 154 0.81 -5.90 15.90
CA LEU A 154 1.47 -6.88 15.03
C LEU A 154 1.01 -6.69 13.58
N ASN A 155 -0.32 -6.61 13.42
CA ASN A 155 -0.94 -6.28 12.15
C ASN A 155 -1.81 -5.03 12.35
N GLY A 156 -1.76 -4.09 11.42
CA GLY A 156 -2.66 -2.93 11.46
C GLY A 156 -4.08 -3.39 11.15
N ILE A 157 -4.32 -3.76 9.90
CA ILE A 157 -5.62 -4.23 9.42
C ILE A 157 -5.47 -5.64 8.84
N LYS A 158 -6.31 -6.59 9.26
CA LYS A 158 -6.42 -7.92 8.63
C LYS A 158 -7.85 -8.22 8.22
N LEU A 159 -8.05 -8.41 6.93
CA LEU A 159 -9.35 -8.72 6.33
C LEU A 159 -9.28 -10.05 5.59
N ARG A 160 -10.32 -10.87 5.78
CA ARG A 160 -10.50 -12.14 5.07
C ARG A 160 -11.92 -12.23 4.50
N ALA A 161 -12.07 -12.58 3.21
CA ALA A 161 -13.37 -12.68 2.57
C ALA A 161 -14.27 -11.46 2.82
N THR A 162 -13.66 -10.27 2.79
CA THR A 162 -14.32 -9.01 3.14
C THR A 162 -14.31 -8.04 1.95
N THR A 163 -15.38 -7.27 1.80
CA THR A 163 -15.36 -6.05 0.97
C THR A 163 -15.25 -4.81 1.84
N ALA A 164 -14.29 -3.93 1.52
CA ALA A 164 -14.04 -2.72 2.32
C ALA A 164 -13.61 -1.51 1.49
N TYR A 165 -13.99 -0.32 1.97
CA TYR A 165 -13.57 0.97 1.46
C TYR A 165 -12.80 1.74 2.54
N LEU A 166 -11.61 2.22 2.20
CA LEU A 166 -10.77 3.04 3.06
C LEU A 166 -10.61 4.42 2.42
N GLU A 167 -10.86 5.48 3.19
CA GLU A 167 -10.59 6.85 2.76
C GLU A 167 -9.85 7.62 3.85
N ASN A 168 -8.74 8.27 3.46
CA ASN A 168 -7.94 9.06 4.38
C ASN A 168 -7.48 8.28 5.64
N VAL A 169 -7.10 7.00 5.44
CA VAL A 169 -6.64 6.13 6.54
C VAL A 169 -5.11 6.10 6.58
N THR A 170 -4.55 6.33 7.76
CA THR A 170 -3.12 6.11 8.01
C THR A 170 -2.90 4.79 8.74
N ILE A 171 -2.12 3.89 8.15
CA ILE A 171 -1.72 2.60 8.75
C ILE A 171 -0.22 2.61 8.98
N SER A 172 0.22 2.59 10.24
CA SER A 172 1.63 2.77 10.54
C SER A 172 2.17 1.92 11.69
N LYS A 173 3.50 1.75 11.72
CA LYS A 173 4.25 1.14 12.84
C LYS A 173 3.77 -0.27 13.22
N SER A 174 3.06 -0.97 12.33
CA SER A 174 2.70 -2.36 12.60
C SER A 174 3.97 -3.20 12.57
N THR A 175 4.18 -4.11 13.52
CA THR A 175 5.47 -4.82 13.61
C THR A 175 5.63 -5.89 12.54
N SER A 176 4.53 -6.42 11.96
CA SER A 176 4.55 -7.41 10.87
C SER A 176 3.96 -6.90 9.55
N ILE A 177 2.66 -6.60 9.47
CA ILE A 177 2.04 -6.12 8.20
C ILE A 177 1.15 -4.93 8.47
N GLY A 178 1.21 -3.92 7.61
CA GLY A 178 0.27 -2.79 7.70
C GLY A 178 -1.15 -3.28 7.44
N MET A 179 -1.41 -3.78 6.23
CA MET A 179 -2.70 -4.34 5.84
C MET A 179 -2.56 -5.70 5.16
N GLY A 180 -3.24 -6.73 5.66
CA GLY A 180 -3.27 -8.08 5.08
C GLY A 180 -4.65 -8.44 4.55
N LEU A 181 -4.73 -8.80 3.28
CA LEU A 181 -5.95 -9.19 2.57
C LEU A 181 -5.86 -10.65 2.14
N SER A 182 -6.86 -11.47 2.48
CA SER A 182 -6.91 -12.88 2.09
C SER A 182 -8.34 -13.38 1.85
N GLY A 183 -8.51 -14.63 1.41
CA GLY A 183 -9.82 -15.23 1.18
C GLY A 183 -10.70 -14.50 0.18
N GLN A 184 -10.16 -14.03 -0.96
CA GLN A 184 -10.92 -13.27 -1.98
C GLN A 184 -11.46 -11.92 -1.49
N CYS A 185 -10.72 -11.24 -0.62
CA CYS A 185 -11.04 -9.87 -0.21
C CYS A 185 -11.10 -8.91 -1.41
N GLN A 186 -11.96 -7.90 -1.34
CA GLN A 186 -12.01 -6.79 -2.30
C GLN A 186 -11.92 -5.48 -1.54
N VAL A 187 -10.79 -4.78 -1.68
CA VAL A 187 -10.54 -3.55 -0.93
C VAL A 187 -10.23 -2.40 -1.87
N THR A 188 -10.89 -1.27 -1.64
CA THR A 188 -10.61 0.00 -2.30
C THR A 188 -10.07 1.00 -1.27
N ALA A 189 -8.96 1.66 -1.57
CA ALA A 189 -8.33 2.64 -0.70
C ALA A 189 -8.05 3.95 -1.45
N LYS A 190 -8.40 5.09 -0.86
CA LYS A 190 -8.20 6.41 -1.46
C LYS A 190 -7.58 7.38 -0.45
N GLY A 191 -6.57 8.14 -0.87
CA GLY A 191 -5.95 9.13 0.01
C GLY A 191 -5.25 8.54 1.24
N CYS A 192 -4.89 7.26 1.21
CA CYS A 192 -4.34 6.54 2.36
C CYS A 192 -2.82 6.68 2.47
N LYS A 193 -2.33 6.47 3.69
CA LYS A 193 -0.91 6.50 4.05
C LYS A 193 -0.52 5.19 4.72
N ILE A 194 0.31 4.37 4.09
CA ILE A 194 0.76 3.07 4.63
C ILE A 194 2.26 3.14 4.88
N LEU A 195 2.61 3.42 6.14
CA LEU A 195 3.90 3.98 6.52
C LEU A 195 4.63 3.10 7.53
N ASN A 196 5.94 2.90 7.35
CA ASN A 196 6.81 2.41 8.43
C ASN A 196 6.35 1.10 9.10
N ASN A 197 5.74 0.19 8.32
CA ASN A 197 5.31 -1.12 8.83
C ASN A 197 6.46 -2.14 8.69
N GLY A 198 6.45 -3.16 9.54
CA GLY A 198 7.49 -4.19 9.66
C GLY A 198 8.60 -3.89 10.67
N SER A 199 8.51 -2.79 11.41
CA SER A 199 9.50 -2.45 12.45
C SER A 199 9.40 -3.46 13.60
N GLY A 200 10.39 -4.36 13.72
CA GLY A 200 10.50 -5.30 14.84
C GLY A 200 10.38 -6.79 14.51
N TYR A 201 10.03 -7.21 13.28
CA TYR A 201 9.88 -8.64 12.97
C TYR A 201 11.09 -9.23 12.23
N PRO A 202 12.02 -9.96 12.88
CA PRO A 202 13.33 -10.30 12.30
C PRO A 202 13.28 -11.26 11.10
N LYS A 203 12.19 -11.98 10.87
CA LYS A 203 12.10 -12.97 9.78
C LYS A 203 11.89 -12.30 8.42
N GLN A 204 12.61 -12.79 7.42
CA GLN A 204 12.43 -12.40 6.01
C GLN A 204 11.03 -12.77 5.53
N GLY A 205 10.43 -11.93 4.68
CA GLY A 205 9.11 -12.18 4.07
C GLY A 205 7.92 -11.66 4.88
N LEU A 206 8.20 -10.89 5.94
CA LEU A 206 7.21 -10.17 6.76
C LEU A 206 7.69 -8.72 6.92
N GLY A 207 6.77 -7.77 6.97
CA GLY A 207 7.09 -6.33 6.93
C GLY A 207 6.50 -5.58 5.73
N HIS A 208 5.52 -6.16 5.04
CA HIS A 208 4.86 -5.51 3.91
C HIS A 208 3.96 -4.36 4.38
N GLY A 209 3.89 -3.30 3.57
CA GLY A 209 2.85 -2.27 3.75
C GLY A 209 1.46 -2.89 3.54
N VAL A 210 1.25 -3.47 2.35
CA VAL A 210 0.04 -4.23 2.01
C VAL A 210 0.39 -5.62 1.48
N GLY A 211 -0.31 -6.63 1.95
CA GLY A 211 -0.29 -7.99 1.42
C GLY A 211 -1.62 -8.33 0.75
N VAL A 212 -1.59 -8.67 -0.54
CA VAL A 212 -2.76 -9.03 -1.36
C VAL A 212 -2.66 -10.51 -1.71
N TYR A 213 -3.41 -11.34 -0.99
CA TYR A 213 -3.25 -12.80 -1.03
C TYR A 213 -4.54 -13.51 -1.45
N GLU A 214 -4.44 -14.78 -1.86
CA GLU A 214 -5.58 -15.69 -2.01
C GLU A 214 -6.72 -15.12 -2.87
N LYS A 215 -6.37 -14.73 -4.10
CA LYS A 215 -7.26 -14.14 -5.12
C LYS A 215 -7.92 -12.82 -4.69
N SER A 216 -7.40 -12.17 -3.65
CA SER A 216 -7.88 -10.85 -3.25
C SER A 216 -7.56 -9.79 -4.30
N VAL A 217 -8.39 -8.74 -4.31
CA VAL A 217 -8.29 -7.58 -5.19
C VAL A 217 -8.05 -6.33 -4.33
N PHE A 218 -7.04 -5.56 -4.70
CA PHE A 218 -6.72 -4.30 -4.05
C PHE A 218 -6.68 -3.16 -5.06
N ASN A 219 -7.59 -2.19 -4.90
CA ASN A 219 -7.61 -0.94 -5.64
C ASN A 219 -7.09 0.16 -4.72
N ILE A 220 -6.09 0.92 -5.14
CA ILE A 220 -5.58 2.05 -4.37
C ILE A 220 -5.34 3.27 -5.25
N SER A 221 -5.83 4.44 -4.82
CA SER A 221 -5.60 5.71 -5.50
C SER A 221 -5.11 6.83 -4.59
N ASP A 222 -4.37 7.77 -5.16
CA ASP A 222 -3.99 9.04 -4.52
C ASP A 222 -3.31 8.87 -3.16
N SER A 223 -2.52 7.80 -3.04
CA SER A 223 -2.02 7.29 -1.75
C SER A 223 -0.50 7.19 -1.71
N GLN A 224 0.04 7.00 -0.50
CA GLN A 224 1.48 6.85 -0.26
C GLN A 224 1.77 5.55 0.48
N LEU A 225 2.75 4.79 0.00
CA LEU A 225 3.25 3.57 0.63
C LEU A 225 4.76 3.68 0.79
N ASN A 226 5.22 3.95 2.00
CA ASN A 226 6.64 4.25 2.23
C ASN A 226 7.20 3.82 3.58
N GLY A 227 8.52 3.63 3.60
CA GLY A 227 9.24 3.25 4.81
C GLY A 227 8.91 1.85 5.32
N ASN A 228 8.13 1.06 4.57
CA ASN A 228 7.83 -0.31 4.97
C ASN A 228 9.09 -1.18 4.85
N ARG A 229 9.31 -2.06 5.81
CA ARG A 229 10.52 -2.88 5.88
C ARG A 229 10.73 -3.75 4.65
N GLU A 230 9.66 -4.32 4.12
CA GLU A 230 9.70 -5.17 2.93
C GLU A 230 9.16 -4.41 1.71
N CYS A 231 8.23 -5.00 0.96
CA CYS A 231 7.55 -4.32 -0.14
C CYS A 231 6.52 -3.31 0.36
N GLY A 232 6.31 -2.22 -0.39
CA GLY A 232 5.14 -1.37 -0.21
C GLY A 232 3.84 -2.17 -0.46
N ILE A 233 3.79 -2.91 -1.57
CA ILE A 233 2.72 -3.86 -1.90
C ILE A 233 3.34 -5.23 -2.25
N SER A 234 2.84 -6.29 -1.63
CA SER A 234 3.17 -7.69 -1.93
C SER A 234 1.93 -8.40 -2.44
N VAL A 235 1.95 -8.83 -3.70
CA VAL A 235 0.82 -9.52 -4.33
C VAL A 235 1.18 -10.99 -4.48
N LYS A 236 0.38 -11.90 -3.92
CA LYS A 236 0.59 -13.34 -4.07
C LYS A 236 -0.70 -14.03 -4.46
N ASN A 237 -0.77 -14.51 -5.72
CA ASN A 237 -1.99 -15.06 -6.31
C ASN A 237 -3.16 -14.06 -6.19
N GLY A 238 -2.96 -12.80 -6.58
CA GLY A 238 -3.95 -11.72 -6.38
C GLY A 238 -3.90 -10.66 -7.48
N THR A 239 -4.72 -9.63 -7.33
CA THR A 239 -4.81 -8.51 -8.28
C THR A 239 -4.63 -7.17 -7.59
N ALA A 240 -3.80 -6.29 -8.16
CA ALA A 240 -3.59 -4.94 -7.66
C ALA A 240 -3.75 -3.88 -8.75
N PHE A 241 -4.55 -2.86 -8.47
CA PHE A 241 -4.72 -1.66 -9.28
C PHE A 241 -4.22 -0.46 -8.48
N VAL A 242 -3.23 0.25 -9.01
CA VAL A 242 -2.53 1.34 -8.29
C VAL A 242 -2.52 2.59 -9.16
N THR A 243 -3.19 3.66 -8.72
CA THR A 243 -3.38 4.87 -9.53
C THR A 243 -2.95 6.12 -8.78
N ASN A 244 -2.17 7.00 -9.40
CA ASN A 244 -1.72 8.27 -8.78
C ASN A 244 -0.99 8.09 -7.42
N CYS A 245 -0.32 6.96 -7.21
CA CYS A 245 0.32 6.64 -5.93
C CYS A 245 1.84 6.89 -5.94
N LYS A 246 2.39 7.11 -4.74
CA LYS A 246 3.83 7.13 -4.49
C LYS A 246 4.24 5.89 -3.70
N LEU A 247 5.16 5.09 -4.25
CA LEU A 247 5.69 3.88 -3.61
C LEU A 247 7.20 4.09 -3.42
N TYR A 248 7.63 4.41 -2.20
CA TYR A 248 9.00 4.87 -2.00
C TYR A 248 9.64 4.52 -0.66
N ASN A 249 10.97 4.51 -0.61
CA ASN A 249 11.73 4.19 0.61
C ASN A 249 11.31 2.87 1.27
N ASN A 250 10.78 1.90 0.51
CA ASN A 250 10.48 0.58 1.05
C ASN A 250 11.75 -0.29 1.00
N GLY A 251 11.96 -1.12 2.02
CA GLY A 251 13.24 -1.83 2.19
C GLY A 251 13.49 -2.92 1.14
N ARG A 252 12.44 -3.43 0.50
CA ARG A 252 12.53 -4.24 -0.73
C ARG A 252 11.98 -3.50 -1.94
N HIS A 253 10.82 -3.91 -2.42
CA HIS A 253 10.25 -3.43 -3.67
C HIS A 253 9.22 -2.35 -3.40
N GLY A 254 8.97 -1.45 -4.35
CA GLY A 254 7.73 -0.68 -4.32
C GLY A 254 6.55 -1.65 -4.38
N LEU A 255 6.55 -2.51 -5.41
CA LEU A 255 5.60 -3.61 -5.57
C LEU A 255 6.33 -4.90 -5.95
N GLY A 256 5.99 -6.01 -5.29
CA GLY A 256 6.48 -7.34 -5.68
C GLY A 256 5.35 -8.35 -5.84
N THR A 257 5.50 -9.26 -6.81
CA THR A 257 4.56 -10.37 -7.05
C THR A 257 5.15 -11.71 -6.61
N ALA A 258 4.30 -12.69 -6.35
CA ALA A 258 4.65 -14.11 -6.24
C ALA A 258 3.48 -14.99 -6.72
N LEU A 259 3.75 -16.08 -7.45
CA LEU A 259 2.72 -16.82 -8.21
C LEU A 259 2.06 -15.92 -9.28
N VAL A 260 1.01 -16.43 -9.93
CA VAL A 260 0.32 -15.71 -11.00
C VAL A 260 -0.46 -14.53 -10.41
N CYS A 261 -0.02 -13.31 -10.71
CA CYS A 261 -0.67 -12.08 -10.28
C CYS A 261 -1.05 -11.18 -11.47
N ASN A 262 -2.02 -10.30 -11.27
CA ASN A 262 -2.34 -9.23 -12.22
C ASN A 262 -2.07 -7.87 -11.56
N VAL A 263 -1.27 -7.03 -12.22
CA VAL A 263 -0.90 -5.70 -11.70
C VAL A 263 -1.16 -4.66 -12.77
N THR A 264 -1.89 -3.61 -12.41
CA THR A 264 -2.04 -2.41 -13.23
C THR A 264 -1.60 -1.20 -12.43
N MET A 265 -0.68 -0.41 -12.96
CA MET A 265 -0.26 0.85 -12.35
C MET A 265 -0.39 2.00 -13.35
N THR A 266 -0.99 3.10 -12.92
CA THR A 266 -1.21 4.30 -13.75
C THR A 266 -0.79 5.55 -12.98
N ASN A 267 -0.01 6.43 -13.61
CA ASN A 267 0.40 7.72 -13.03
C ASN A 267 1.16 7.60 -11.69
N CYS A 268 1.89 6.51 -11.46
CA CYS A 268 2.59 6.27 -10.19
C CYS A 268 4.04 6.76 -10.21
N ASP A 269 4.57 7.13 -9.04
CA ASP A 269 5.99 7.42 -8.84
C ASP A 269 6.62 6.38 -7.89
N ILE A 270 7.55 5.59 -8.41
CA ILE A 270 8.19 4.45 -7.74
C ILE A 270 9.67 4.77 -7.56
N TYR A 271 10.09 5.05 -6.33
CA TYR A 271 11.44 5.56 -6.11
C TYR A 271 12.11 5.18 -4.80
N LYS A 272 13.44 5.11 -4.81
CA LYS A 272 14.24 4.82 -3.60
C LYS A 272 13.80 3.55 -2.87
N ASN A 273 13.27 2.56 -3.59
CA ASN A 273 12.99 1.26 -3.00
C ASN A 273 14.25 0.38 -3.09
N GLY A 274 14.42 -0.46 -2.08
CA GLY A 274 15.50 -1.43 -1.94
C GLY A 274 16.62 -0.95 -1.02
N LEU A 275 17.27 -1.89 -0.35
CA LEU A 275 18.40 -1.65 0.56
C LEU A 275 19.68 -2.28 -0.01
N LYS A 276 20.82 -1.63 0.21
CA LYS A 276 22.16 -2.15 -0.10
C LYS A 276 22.27 -2.72 -1.53
N ASP A 277 21.72 -2.00 -2.49
CA ASP A 277 21.76 -2.35 -3.93
C ASP A 277 21.02 -3.62 -4.30
N LYS A 278 20.13 -4.06 -3.41
CA LYS A 278 19.24 -5.19 -3.61
C LYS A 278 17.83 -4.66 -3.81
N HIS A 279 17.06 -5.39 -4.60
CA HIS A 279 15.65 -5.14 -4.88
C HIS A 279 15.34 -3.95 -5.80
N ASP A 280 14.22 -4.11 -6.49
CA ASP A 280 13.81 -3.30 -7.63
C ASP A 280 12.64 -2.39 -7.28
N GLY A 281 12.38 -1.36 -8.08
CA GLY A 281 11.18 -0.55 -7.95
C GLY A 281 9.92 -1.41 -8.04
N VAL A 282 9.83 -2.25 -9.08
CA VAL A 282 8.80 -3.28 -9.21
C VAL A 282 9.41 -4.59 -9.68
N ILE A 283 8.95 -5.71 -9.13
CA ILE A 283 9.30 -7.06 -9.60
C ILE A 283 8.06 -7.85 -10.00
N LEU A 284 8.08 -8.40 -11.22
CA LEU A 284 7.09 -9.34 -11.76
C LEU A 284 7.75 -10.72 -11.94
N VAL A 285 7.15 -11.74 -11.33
CA VAL A 285 7.62 -13.13 -11.30
C VAL A 285 6.44 -14.11 -11.27
N GLY A 286 6.70 -15.42 -11.36
CA GLY A 286 5.69 -16.45 -11.16
C GLY A 286 4.58 -16.48 -12.21
N GLY A 287 4.86 -16.06 -13.45
CA GLY A 287 3.85 -15.99 -14.52
C GLY A 287 2.93 -14.77 -14.43
N SER A 288 3.34 -13.74 -13.68
CA SER A 288 2.54 -12.53 -13.47
C SER A 288 2.40 -11.66 -14.71
N LYS A 289 1.30 -10.90 -14.77
CA LYS A 289 1.02 -9.91 -15.82
C LYS A 289 1.01 -8.51 -15.22
N GLY A 290 1.82 -7.61 -15.79
CA GLY A 290 1.88 -6.21 -15.41
C GLY A 290 1.55 -5.25 -16.56
N THR A 291 0.76 -4.22 -16.27
CA THR A 291 0.53 -3.08 -17.15
C THR A 291 0.91 -1.79 -16.43
N PHE A 292 1.79 -1.00 -17.03
CA PHE A 292 2.28 0.26 -16.46
C PHE A 292 2.07 1.39 -17.45
N THR A 293 1.33 2.42 -17.05
CA THR A 293 1.02 3.58 -17.91
C THR A 293 1.39 4.87 -17.20
N ASN A 294 2.18 5.71 -17.85
CA ASN A 294 2.57 7.03 -17.31
C ASN A 294 3.23 6.96 -15.90
N CYS A 295 3.97 5.88 -15.64
CA CYS A 295 4.66 5.69 -14.37
C CYS A 295 6.11 6.19 -14.42
N LYS A 296 6.64 6.63 -13.28
CA LYS A 296 8.04 7.03 -13.09
C LYS A 296 8.74 6.00 -12.21
N PHE A 297 9.83 5.42 -12.70
CA PHE A 297 10.68 4.48 -11.97
C PHE A 297 12.05 5.11 -11.77
N ARG A 298 12.35 5.59 -10.57
CA ARG A 298 13.56 6.40 -10.36
C ARG A 298 14.33 6.09 -9.09
N ALA A 299 15.66 6.13 -9.18
CA ALA A 299 16.54 6.01 -8.02
C ALA A 299 16.28 4.75 -7.15
N ASN A 300 15.81 3.65 -7.73
CA ASN A 300 15.69 2.38 -7.03
C ASN A 300 17.06 1.70 -6.88
N ALA A 301 17.23 0.94 -5.80
CA ALA A 301 18.52 0.40 -5.38
C ALA A 301 19.10 -0.64 -6.35
N ALA A 302 18.26 -1.36 -7.09
CA ALA A 302 18.65 -2.17 -8.24
C ALA A 302 17.93 -1.71 -9.52
N THR A 303 16.94 -2.46 -10.01
CA THR A 303 16.25 -2.18 -11.27
C THR A 303 15.04 -1.28 -11.07
N GLY A 304 14.66 -0.50 -12.09
CA GLY A 304 13.36 0.17 -12.10
C GLY A 304 12.20 -0.83 -12.15
N LEU A 305 12.18 -1.68 -13.18
CA LEU A 305 11.23 -2.78 -13.36
C LEU A 305 11.95 -4.09 -13.72
N LEU A 306 11.78 -5.12 -12.88
CA LEU A 306 12.28 -6.48 -13.11
C LEU A 306 11.14 -7.38 -13.60
N VAL A 307 11.35 -8.10 -14.71
CA VAL A 307 10.38 -9.05 -15.29
C VAL A 307 11.04 -10.41 -15.53
N ASN A 308 10.81 -11.35 -14.62
CA ASN A 308 11.48 -12.66 -14.61
C ASN A 308 10.47 -13.82 -14.55
N ASP A 309 10.98 -15.03 -14.74
CA ASP A 309 10.29 -16.31 -14.81
C ASP A 309 9.41 -16.51 -16.06
N SER A 310 9.28 -17.77 -16.44
CA SER A 310 8.43 -18.22 -17.53
C SER A 310 7.00 -17.69 -17.42
N ASN A 311 6.44 -17.30 -18.56
CA ASN A 311 5.06 -16.81 -18.72
C ASN A 311 4.76 -15.45 -18.08
N THR A 312 5.78 -14.77 -17.53
CA THR A 312 5.64 -13.40 -17.03
C THR A 312 5.60 -12.40 -18.19
N ARG A 313 4.72 -11.41 -18.10
CA ARG A 313 4.53 -10.38 -19.13
C ARG A 313 4.44 -8.99 -18.54
N ALA A 314 5.08 -8.02 -19.20
CA ALA A 314 4.88 -6.60 -18.92
C ALA A 314 4.51 -5.81 -20.18
N VAL A 315 3.55 -4.90 -20.03
CA VAL A 315 3.19 -3.86 -21.01
C VAL A 315 3.49 -2.52 -20.38
N ILE A 316 4.37 -1.74 -21.01
CA ILE A 316 4.95 -0.53 -20.43
C ILE A 316 4.73 0.61 -21.43
N LYS A 317 3.89 1.59 -21.06
CA LYS A 317 3.46 2.68 -21.93
C LYS A 317 3.75 4.03 -21.31
N LYS A 318 4.36 4.94 -22.06
CA LYS A 318 4.59 6.34 -21.64
C LYS A 318 5.31 6.46 -20.29
N CYS A 319 6.13 5.48 -19.93
CA CYS A 319 6.82 5.46 -18.63
C CYS A 319 8.17 6.16 -18.70
N ILE A 320 8.64 6.66 -17.56
CA ILE A 320 9.94 7.31 -17.41
C ILE A 320 10.80 6.46 -16.47
N PHE A 321 12.01 6.12 -16.91
CA PHE A 321 13.00 5.42 -16.09
C PHE A 321 14.24 6.29 -15.92
N LYS A 322 14.67 6.53 -14.67
CA LYS A 322 15.77 7.46 -14.41
C LYS A 322 16.58 7.11 -13.17
N ASN A 323 17.91 7.08 -13.30
CA ASN A 323 18.83 6.96 -12.16
C ASN A 323 18.63 5.68 -11.32
N ASN A 324 18.03 4.62 -11.86
CA ASN A 324 18.03 3.32 -11.19
C ASN A 324 19.47 2.80 -11.15
N LYS A 325 19.87 2.18 -10.03
CA LYS A 325 21.28 1.86 -9.83
C LYS A 325 21.75 0.78 -10.81
N ALA A 326 21.00 -0.30 -10.96
CA ALA A 326 21.37 -1.38 -11.85
C ALA A 326 20.92 -1.09 -13.30
N HIS A 327 19.65 -1.40 -13.57
CA HIS A 327 19.01 -1.30 -14.88
C HIS A 327 17.77 -0.41 -14.80
N ASN A 328 17.32 0.12 -15.94
CA ASN A 328 15.97 0.68 -15.99
C ASN A 328 14.94 -0.46 -16.07
N ILE A 329 15.15 -1.39 -17.00
CA ILE A 329 14.38 -2.63 -17.12
C ILE A 329 15.36 -3.80 -17.19
N TYR A 330 15.14 -4.81 -16.37
CA TYR A 330 15.84 -6.09 -16.44
C TYR A 330 14.82 -7.19 -16.65
N SER A 331 15.09 -8.07 -17.60
CA SER A 331 14.21 -9.19 -17.88
C SER A 331 15.00 -10.46 -18.09
N GLU A 332 14.55 -11.53 -17.47
CA GLU A 332 15.26 -12.80 -17.47
C GLU A 332 14.30 -13.97 -17.72
N ASN A 333 14.77 -14.94 -18.51
CA ASN A 333 14.10 -16.22 -18.69
C ASN A 333 15.13 -17.34 -18.82
N LEU A 334 15.45 -18.01 -17.71
CA LEU A 334 16.41 -19.13 -17.73
C LEU A 334 15.76 -20.51 -17.80
N LYS A 335 14.42 -20.57 -17.74
CA LYS A 335 13.61 -21.81 -17.72
C LYS A 335 12.83 -21.98 -19.03
N SER A 336 12.10 -23.10 -19.17
CA SER A 336 11.19 -23.34 -20.29
C SER A 336 9.94 -22.47 -20.19
N GLY A 337 9.48 -21.90 -21.30
CA GLY A 337 8.34 -20.97 -21.36
C GLY A 337 8.72 -19.61 -21.94
N LYS A 338 7.79 -18.65 -21.90
CA LYS A 338 7.93 -17.37 -22.62
C LYS A 338 7.84 -16.14 -21.71
N VAL A 339 8.85 -15.28 -21.74
CA VAL A 339 8.74 -13.92 -21.17
C VAL A 339 8.39 -12.93 -22.26
N SER A 340 7.51 -11.96 -21.96
CA SER A 340 7.08 -10.97 -22.95
C SER A 340 7.15 -9.54 -22.41
N LEU A 341 7.82 -8.67 -23.17
CA LEU A 341 7.83 -7.23 -22.95
C LEU A 341 7.21 -6.50 -24.14
N VAL A 342 6.33 -5.53 -23.83
CA VAL A 342 5.91 -4.49 -24.76
C VAL A 342 6.36 -3.15 -24.19
N ILE A 343 7.20 -2.42 -24.92
CA ILE A 343 7.69 -1.10 -24.53
C ILE A 343 7.19 -0.10 -25.56
N ASP A 344 6.42 0.88 -25.11
CA ASP A 344 5.76 1.86 -25.96
C ASP A 344 5.97 3.28 -25.46
N SER A 345 6.58 4.12 -26.29
CA SER A 345 6.69 5.57 -26.07
C SER A 345 7.30 5.96 -24.71
N CYS A 346 8.27 5.19 -24.22
CA CYS A 346 8.93 5.37 -22.93
C CYS A 346 10.17 6.28 -23.04
N SER A 347 10.56 6.89 -21.91
CA SER A 347 11.78 7.69 -21.80
C SER A 347 12.76 7.06 -20.82
N PHE A 348 13.98 6.82 -21.29
CA PHE A 348 15.05 6.18 -20.54
C PHE A 348 16.20 7.15 -20.32
N TYR A 349 16.52 7.44 -19.07
CA TYR A 349 17.68 8.21 -18.67
C TYR A 349 18.76 7.28 -18.11
N LYS A 350 19.98 7.80 -17.95
CA LYS A 350 21.14 7.07 -17.41
C LYS A 350 20.79 6.25 -16.14
N CYS A 351 21.21 4.99 -16.12
CA CYS A 351 21.31 4.11 -14.95
C CYS A 351 22.79 3.93 -14.54
N LYS A 352 23.08 3.50 -13.31
CA LYS A 352 24.44 3.60 -12.74
C LYS A 352 25.40 2.52 -13.25
N THR A 353 24.97 1.25 -13.37
CA THR A 353 25.91 0.13 -13.60
C THR A 353 25.84 -0.52 -14.97
N SER A 354 24.86 -0.19 -15.84
CA SER A 354 24.66 -0.97 -17.08
C SER A 354 23.62 -0.39 -18.07
N ASP A 355 23.34 -1.17 -19.14
CA ASP A 355 22.29 -1.03 -20.15
C ASP A 355 20.93 -0.62 -19.58
N SER A 356 20.20 0.24 -20.30
CA SER A 356 18.85 0.63 -19.86
C SER A 356 17.89 -0.56 -19.86
N VAL A 357 17.82 -1.30 -20.97
CA VAL A 357 17.00 -2.52 -21.06
C VAL A 357 17.91 -3.72 -21.26
N ARG A 358 18.01 -4.58 -20.24
CA ARG A 358 18.78 -5.83 -20.31
C ARG A 358 17.84 -7.02 -20.38
N ILE A 359 18.13 -7.93 -21.29
CA ILE A 359 17.39 -9.17 -21.53
C ILE A 359 18.36 -10.35 -21.44
N HIS A 360 18.10 -11.28 -20.53
CA HIS A 360 18.91 -12.46 -20.30
C HIS A 360 18.08 -13.73 -20.55
N VAL A 361 18.50 -14.55 -21.52
CA VAL A 361 17.73 -15.71 -21.97
C VAL A 361 18.62 -16.94 -22.16
N ASN A 362 18.10 -18.13 -21.87
CA ASN A 362 18.74 -19.41 -22.20
C ASN A 362 18.28 -19.91 -23.59
N LYS A 363 19.03 -20.77 -24.30
CA LYS A 363 18.64 -21.29 -25.64
C LYS A 363 17.30 -22.05 -25.63
N LYS A 364 16.90 -22.64 -24.51
CA LYS A 364 15.61 -23.36 -24.38
C LYS A 364 14.43 -22.45 -24.02
N SER A 365 14.69 -21.16 -23.81
CA SER A 365 13.69 -20.19 -23.35
C SER A 365 13.18 -19.35 -24.52
N ALA A 366 11.87 -19.09 -24.56
CA ALA A 366 11.27 -18.19 -25.55
C ALA A 366 11.21 -16.76 -25.00
N TYR A 367 11.41 -15.78 -25.87
CA TYR A 367 11.32 -14.36 -25.51
C TYR A 367 10.58 -13.57 -26.57
N SER A 368 9.73 -12.62 -26.16
CA SER A 368 9.06 -11.70 -27.07
C SER A 368 9.24 -10.26 -26.60
N LEU A 369 10.02 -9.50 -27.37
CA LEU A 369 10.14 -8.06 -27.24
C LEU A 369 9.33 -7.39 -28.35
N LYS A 370 8.38 -6.53 -27.99
CA LYS A 370 7.71 -5.62 -28.93
C LYS A 370 8.03 -4.18 -28.55
N ILE A 371 8.69 -3.45 -29.45
CA ILE A 371 8.96 -2.02 -29.30
C ILE A 371 7.95 -1.26 -30.16
N LYS A 372 7.26 -0.30 -29.56
CA LYS A 372 6.22 0.53 -30.21
C LYS A 372 6.48 2.01 -29.94
N GLY A 373 5.92 2.86 -30.81
CA GLY A 373 6.02 4.31 -30.69
C GLY A 373 7.47 4.82 -30.64
N LYS A 374 7.63 6.10 -30.27
CA LYS A 374 8.95 6.75 -30.19
C LYS A 374 9.51 6.68 -28.77
N ASN A 375 10.38 5.70 -28.53
CA ASN A 375 11.12 5.59 -27.27
C ASN A 375 12.33 6.52 -27.26
N LYS A 376 12.55 7.25 -26.17
CA LYS A 376 13.62 8.26 -26.03
C LYS A 376 14.72 7.75 -25.09
N TYR A 377 15.98 7.98 -25.43
CA TYR A 377 17.15 7.52 -24.66
C TYR A 377 18.11 8.68 -24.43
N TYR A 378 18.41 8.99 -23.17
CA TYR A 378 19.23 10.14 -22.79
C TYR A 378 20.50 9.66 -22.08
N LYS A 379 21.63 9.72 -22.78
CA LYS A 379 22.95 9.29 -22.29
C LYS A 379 22.96 7.82 -21.82
N VAL A 380 22.27 6.97 -22.57
CA VAL A 380 22.20 5.52 -22.35
C VAL A 380 22.92 4.81 -23.49
N LYS A 381 23.98 4.06 -23.18
CA LYS A 381 24.59 3.10 -24.11
C LYS A 381 25.06 1.85 -23.35
N PRO A 382 24.71 0.64 -23.81
CA PRO A 382 23.77 0.31 -24.90
C PRO A 382 22.30 0.50 -24.48
N LYS A 383 21.41 0.68 -25.49
CA LYS A 383 19.95 0.82 -25.28
C LYS A 383 19.33 -0.52 -24.87
N TYR A 384 19.70 -1.56 -25.60
CA TYR A 384 19.24 -2.94 -25.45
C TYR A 384 20.42 -3.90 -25.48
N THR A 385 20.44 -4.83 -24.53
CA THR A 385 21.47 -5.87 -24.46
C THR A 385 20.83 -7.23 -24.27
N PHE A 386 21.25 -8.18 -25.10
CA PHE A 386 20.84 -9.57 -25.04
C PHE A 386 22.00 -10.44 -24.59
N TRP A 387 21.81 -11.14 -23.47
CA TRP A 387 22.70 -12.21 -23.02
C TRP A 387 22.05 -13.54 -23.38
N ILE A 388 22.67 -14.28 -24.30
CA ILE A 388 22.19 -15.60 -24.74
C ILE A 388 23.29 -16.62 -24.50
N LYS A 389 23.07 -17.60 -23.61
CA LYS A 389 24.07 -18.65 -23.28
C LYS A 389 25.47 -18.09 -22.96
N ASN A 390 25.55 -17.10 -22.08
CA ASN A 390 26.80 -16.43 -21.70
C ASN A 390 27.51 -15.69 -22.86
N LYS A 391 26.85 -15.50 -24.01
CA LYS A 391 27.34 -14.68 -25.12
C LYS A 391 26.57 -13.36 -25.16
N LEU A 392 27.32 -12.27 -25.19
CA LEU A 392 26.78 -10.92 -25.26
C LEU A 392 26.45 -10.55 -26.71
N THR A 393 25.23 -10.05 -26.93
CA THR A 393 24.77 -9.53 -28.22
C THR A 393 24.09 -8.18 -28.02
N TYR A 394 24.53 -7.17 -28.75
CA TYR A 394 23.92 -5.85 -28.75
C TYR A 394 22.93 -5.74 -29.90
N LYS A 395 21.69 -5.30 -29.61
CA LYS A 395 20.72 -4.98 -30.67
C LYS A 395 20.84 -3.48 -30.95
N LYS A 396 21.14 -3.11 -32.21
CA LYS A 396 21.26 -1.71 -32.64
C LYS A 396 19.94 -0.95 -32.42
#